data_AF-A0A455TYZ7-F1
#
_entry.id   AF-A0A455TYZ7-F1
#
_cell.length_a   1.000
_cell.length_b   1.000
_cell.length_c   1.000
_cell.angle_alpha   90.00
_cell.angle_beta   90.00
_cell.angle_gamma   90.00
#
_symmetry.space_group_name_H-M   'P 1'
#
loop_
_entity.id
_entity.type
_entity.pdbx_description
1 polymer ?
#
loop_
_entity_poly.entity_id
_entity_poly.type
_entity_poly.pdbx_seq_one_letter_code
_entity_poly.pdbx_strand_id
1 'polypeptide(L)' 'MILTSDRYPKEISGVEERLKSRFGWGLTVAIEPPELETRVAILMKKLTKLRSICLTTLLSSLLRKFVPTFANWKAH' A
#
# COMPACT_ATOMS: atom_id res chain seq x y z
N MET A 1 21.67 6.20 -2.30
CA MET A 1 21.38 5.13 -1.31
C MET A 1 19.93 5.28 -0.89
N ILE A 2 19.14 4.20 -1.00
CA ILE A 2 17.73 4.17 -0.57
C ILE A 2 17.67 3.21 0.60
N LEU A 3 17.10 3.63 1.71
CA LEU A 3 16.93 2.80 2.91
C LEU A 3 15.44 2.67 3.20
N THR A 4 15.01 1.46 3.59
CA THR A 4 13.63 1.19 3.99
C THR A 4 13.63 0.65 5.41
N SER A 5 12.79 1.21 6.27
CA SER A 5 12.58 0.73 7.63
C SER A 5 11.10 0.76 7.97
N ASP A 6 10.63 -0.24 8.72
CA ASP A 6 9.22 -0.30 9.17
C ASP A 6 8.91 0.70 10.29
N ARG A 7 9.96 1.29 10.89
CA ARG A 7 9.87 2.28 11.97
C ARG A 7 10.67 3.52 11.62
N TYR A 8 10.29 4.66 12.21
CA TYR A 8 11.02 5.89 12.03
C TYR A 8 12.45 5.78 12.62
N PRO A 9 13.46 6.40 12.00
CA PRO A 9 14.86 6.35 12.47
C PRO A 9 15.07 6.68 13.95
N LYS A 10 14.19 7.51 14.53
CA LYS A 10 14.21 7.89 15.95
C LYS A 10 13.87 6.72 16.88
N GLU A 11 13.01 5.81 16.45
CA GLU A 11 12.45 4.70 17.24
C GLU A 11 13.23 3.38 17.06
N ILE A 12 14.23 3.35 16.19
CA ILE A 12 15.05 2.14 15.98
C ILE A 12 16.04 2.03 17.15
N SER A 13 15.86 1.00 17.98
CA SER A 13 16.79 0.63 19.03
C SER A 13 18.02 -0.06 18.43
N GLY A 14 19.22 0.24 18.96
CA GLY A 14 20.48 -0.36 18.51
C GLY A 14 21.19 0.34 17.34
N VAL A 15 20.65 1.44 16.80
CA VAL A 15 21.33 2.28 15.80
C VAL A 15 22.05 3.44 16.49
N GLU A 16 23.31 3.66 16.12
CA GLU A 16 24.12 4.76 16.65
C GLU A 16 23.53 6.14 16.32
N GLU A 17 23.65 7.07 17.27
CA GLU A 17 23.15 8.46 17.17
C GLU A 17 23.58 9.17 15.87
N ARG A 18 24.83 8.94 15.45
CA ARG A 18 25.39 9.54 14.21
C ARG A 18 24.65 9.09 12.96
N LEU A 19 24.16 7.85 12.91
CA LEU A 19 23.41 7.33 11.77
C LEU A 19 21.96 7.86 11.79
N LYS A 20 21.35 7.99 12.97
CA LYS A 20 20.03 8.63 13.12
C LYS A 20 20.03 10.08 12.60
N SER A 21 21.08 10.84 12.93
CA SER A 21 21.27 12.20 12.41
C SER A 21 21.41 12.19 10.88
N ARG A 22 22.22 11.30 10.31
CA ARG A 22 22.37 11.15 8.85
C ARG A 22 21.06 10.81 8.14
N PHE A 23 20.20 9.97 8.72
CA PHE A 23 18.89 9.67 8.15
C PHE A 23 17.93 10.85 8.21
N GLY A 24 18.01 11.68 9.25
CA GLY A 24 17.20 12.90 9.38
C GLY A 24 17.56 14.01 8.38
N TRP A 25 18.76 13.98 7.80
CA TRP A 25 19.20 14.97 6.79
C TRP A 25 18.78 14.57 5.37
N GLY A 26 18.25 13.35 5.20
CA GLY A 26 17.71 12.87 3.94
C GLY A 26 16.21 13.14 3.79
N LEU A 27 15.69 12.94 2.58
CA LEU A 27 14.26 12.95 2.33
C LEU A 27 13.62 11.72 2.98
N THR A 28 12.95 11.93 4.11
CA THR A 28 12.19 10.87 4.79
C THR A 28 10.76 10.93 4.30
N VAL A 29 10.28 9.86 3.66
CA VAL A 29 8.89 9.72 3.22
C VAL A 29 8.28 8.55 3.97
N ALA A 30 7.18 8.82 4.68
CA ALA A 30 6.38 7.77 5.29
C ALA A 30 5.47 7.13 4.24
N ILE A 31 5.36 5.80 4.28
CA ILE A 31 4.41 5.07 3.43
C ILE A 31 3.19 4.77 4.30
N GLU A 32 2.11 5.50 4.04
CA GLU A 32 0.83 5.27 4.69
C GLU A 32 0.03 4.18 3.97
N PRO A 33 -0.84 3.44 4.68
CA PRO A 33 -1.72 2.48 4.04
C PRO A 33 -2.64 3.19 3.04
N PRO A 34 -2.69 2.75 1.78
CA PRO A 34 -3.47 3.43 0.75
C PRO A 34 -4.96 3.44 1.08
N GLU A 35 -5.71 4.40 0.54
CA GLU A 35 -7.17 4.40 0.61
C GLU A 35 -7.76 3.20 -0.15
N LEU A 36 -9.02 2.87 0.14
CA LEU A 36 -9.72 1.73 -0.44
C LEU A 36 -9.69 1.75 -1.98
N GLU A 37 -9.94 2.89 -2.61
CA GLU A 37 -9.89 3.02 -4.07
C GLU A 37 -8.52 2.65 -4.63
N THR A 38 -7.46 3.12 -3.97
CA THR A 38 -6.07 2.83 -4.36
C THR A 38 -5.72 1.36 -4.09
N ARG A 39 -6.22 0.75 -3.01
CA ARG A 39 -6.07 -0.70 -2.76
C ARG A 39 -6.71 -1.52 -3.88
N VAL A 40 -7.88 -1.13 -4.36
CA VAL A 40 -8.57 -1.79 -5.47
C VAL A 40 -7.77 -1.62 -6.76
N ALA A 41 -7.27 -0.42 -7.07
CA ALA A 41 -6.44 -0.18 -8.24
C ALA A 41 -5.14 -1.02 -8.22
N ILE A 42 -4.48 -1.13 -7.07
CA ILE A 42 -3.30 -1.99 -6.88
C ILE A 42 -3.67 -3.46 -7.10
N LEU A 43 -4.80 -3.91 -6.54
CA LEU A 43 -5.29 -5.28 -6.69
C LEU A 43 -5.54 -5.60 -8.16
N MET A 44 -6.27 -4.73 -8.89
CA MET A 44 -6.52 -4.87 -10.32
C MET A 44 -5.22 -4.95 -11.12
N LYS A 45 -4.26 -4.06 -10.84
CA LYS A 45 -2.95 -4.05 -11.51
C LYS A 45 -2.17 -5.34 -11.25
N LYS A 46 -2.21 -5.89 -10.03
CA LYS A 46 -1.57 -7.17 -9.69
C LYS A 46 -2.23 -8.34 -10.42
N LEU A 47 -3.55 -8.36 -10.54
CA LEU A 47 -4.29 -9.43 -11.23
C LEU A 47 -4.03 -9.43 -12.73
N THR A 48 -4.06 -8.26 -13.35
CA THR A 48 -3.69 -8.10 -14.77
C THR A 48 -2.25 -8.58 -15.01
N LYS A 49 -1.32 -8.23 -14.11
CA LYS A 49 0.08 -8.68 -14.21
C LYS A 49 0.24 -10.19 -14.02
N LEU A 50 -0.51 -10.79 -13.10
CA LEU A 50 -0.41 -12.21 -12.77
C LEU A 50 -1.12 -13.12 -13.78
N ARG A 51 -1.79 -12.58 -14.82
CA ARG A 51 -2.53 -13.35 -15.85
C ARG A 51 -3.45 -14.43 -15.24
N SER A 52 -3.93 -14.20 -14.03
CA SER A 52 -4.84 -15.12 -13.35
C SER A 52 -6.25 -14.76 -13.77
N ILE A 53 -6.70 -15.42 -14.84
CA ILE A 53 -7.96 -15.20 -15.58
C ILE A 53 -9.23 -15.42 -14.72
N CYS A 54 -9.10 -15.84 -13.47
CA CYS A 54 -10.21 -16.26 -12.64
C CYS A 54 -10.57 -15.27 -11.52
N LEU A 55 -10.86 -13.99 -11.84
CA LEU A 55 -11.20 -13.03 -10.76
C LEU A 55 -12.41 -12.10 -10.95
N THR A 56 -13.28 -12.27 -11.94
CA THR A 56 -14.54 -11.51 -11.95
C THR A 56 -15.47 -11.93 -10.79
N THR A 57 -15.45 -13.20 -10.38
CA THR A 57 -16.25 -13.71 -9.25
C THR A 57 -15.62 -13.42 -7.88
N LEU A 58 -14.32 -13.65 -7.72
CA LEU A 58 -13.64 -13.41 -6.44
C LEU A 58 -13.49 -11.91 -6.13
N LEU A 59 -13.20 -11.07 -7.13
CA LEU A 59 -13.11 -9.62 -6.92
C LEU A 59 -14.46 -9.03 -6.50
N SER A 60 -15.56 -9.44 -7.15
CA SER A 60 -16.90 -8.98 -6.79
C SER A 60 -17.31 -9.46 -5.39
N SER A 61 -16.88 -10.65 -4.96
CA SER A 61 -17.11 -11.14 -3.60
C SER A 61 -16.31 -10.38 -2.53
N LEU A 62 -15.06 -10.00 -2.83
CA LEU A 62 -14.17 -9.28 -1.92
C LEU A 62 -14.56 -7.80 -1.81
N LEU A 63 -14.86 -7.15 -2.95
CA LEU A 63 -15.37 -5.79 -3.00
C LEU A 63 -16.69 -5.66 -2.24
N ARG A 64 -17.60 -6.64 -2.36
CA ARG A 64 -18.87 -6.64 -1.63
C ARG A 64 -18.68 -6.71 -0.10
N LYS A 65 -17.61 -7.36 0.38
CA LYS A 65 -17.28 -7.41 1.82
C LYS A 65 -16.60 -6.14 2.33
N PHE A 66 -15.84 -5.44 1.49
CA PHE A 66 -15.07 -4.26 1.89
C PHE A 66 -15.74 -2.92 1.56
N VAL A 67 -16.73 -2.90 0.66
CA VAL A 67 -17.41 -1.68 0.20
C VAL A 67 -18.92 -1.93 0.08
N PRO A 68 -19.73 -1.59 1.10
CA PRO A 68 -21.19 -1.66 0.98
C PRO A 68 -21.79 -0.68 -0.04
N THR A 69 -21.01 0.32 -0.50
CA THR A 69 -21.44 1.41 -1.40
C THR A 69 -21.07 1.23 -2.88
N PHE A 70 -20.37 0.16 -3.26
CA PHE A 70 -19.86 -0.01 -4.65
C PHE A 70 -20.95 -0.31 -5.70
N ALA A 71 -22.23 -0.38 -5.31
CA ALA A 71 -23.35 -0.61 -6.21
C ALA A 71 -23.53 0.50 -7.27
N ASN A 72 -22.95 1.70 -7.08
CA ASN A 72 -23.12 2.84 -7.99
C ASN A 72 -22.03 3.00 -9.06
N TRP A 73 -20.97 2.21 -9.07
CA TRP A 73 -19.84 2.44 -9.98
C TRP A 73 -20.01 1.85 -11.39
N LYS A 74 -21.06 1.04 -11.61
CA LYS A 74 -21.32 0.37 -12.90
C LYS A 74 -22.20 1.19 -13.87
N ALA A 75 -22.22 2.51 -13.72
CA ALA A 75 -23.13 3.40 -14.46
C ALA A 75 -22.44 4.35 -15.47
N HIS A 76 -21.11 4.36 -15.58
CA HIS A 76 -20.38 5.11 -16.63
C HIS A 76 -19.28 4.27 -17.25
#